data_AF-A0A2E0NUE5-F1
#
_entry.id   AF-A0A2E0NUE5-F1
#
_cell.length_a   1.000
_cell.length_b   1.000
_cell.length_c   1.000
_cell.angle_alpha   90.00
_cell.angle_beta   90.00
_cell.angle_gamma   90.00
#
_symmetry.space_group_name_H-M   'P 1'
#
loop_
_entity.id
_entity.type
_entity.pdbx_description
1 polymer ?
#
loop_
_entity_poly.entity_id
_entity_poly.type
_entity_poly.pdbx_seq_one_letter_code
_entity_poly.pdbx_strand_id
1 'polypeptide(L)' 'MSLLKVNQLKKSFSSPEGENIDIVDVDNFTLASSEFCGMRGESGSGKTT' A
#
# COMPACT_ATOMS: atom_id res chain seq x y z
N MET A 1 -2.30 -2.40 -21.46
CA MET A 1 -1.27 -1.55 -20.81
C MET A 1 -1.81 -1.11 -19.46
N SER A 2 -0.99 -1.16 -18.40
CA SER A 2 -1.36 -0.63 -17.08
C SER A 2 -1.20 0.89 -17.07
N LEU A 3 -2.20 1.60 -16.52
CA LEU A 3 -2.12 3.04 -16.29
C LEU A 3 -1.25 3.35 -15.05
N LEU A 4 -1.41 2.55 -14.00
CA LEU A 4 -0.62 2.63 -12.77
C LEU A 4 0.10 1.30 -12.55
N LYS A 5 1.38 1.37 -12.19
CA LYS A 5 2.20 0.23 -11.80
C LYS A 5 3.02 0.60 -10.57
N VAL A 6 2.88 -0.19 -9.53
CA VAL A 6 3.58 -0.07 -8.25
C VAL A 6 4.39 -1.35 -8.06
N ASN A 7 5.69 -1.21 -7.80
CA ASN A 7 6.58 -2.34 -7.55
C ASN A 7 7.33 -2.11 -6.25
N GLN A 8 7.37 -3.13 -5.39
CA GLN A 8 8.09 -3.18 -4.12
C GLN A 8 7.85 -1.92 -3.26
N LEU A 9 6.58 -1.53 -3.13
CA LEU A 9 6.19 -0.40 -2.30
C LEU A 9 6.22 -0.82 -0.85
N LYS A 10 7.16 -0.24 -0.10
CA LYS A 10 7.24 -0.35 1.35
C LYS A 10 7.08 1.01 1.99
N LYS A 11 6.19 1.12 2.99
CA LYS A 11 6.03 2.31 3.82
C LYS A 11 6.03 1.90 5.28
N SER A 12 6.96 2.48 6.02
CA SER A 12 7.15 2.22 7.44
C SER A 12 7.10 3.53 8.23
N PHE A 13 6.71 3.42 9.49
CA PHE A 13 6.80 4.51 10.47
C PHE A 13 7.52 4.03 11.72
N SER A 14 8.25 4.93 12.36
CA SER A 14 8.90 4.63 13.63
C SER A 14 7.88 4.68 14.76
N SER A 15 7.87 3.65 15.58
CA SER A 15 7.11 3.60 16.82
C SER A 15 7.78 4.48 17.89
N PRO A 16 7.03 4.93 18.90
CA PRO A 16 7.60 5.60 20.08
C PRO A 16 8.69 4.79 20.78
N GLU A 17 8.64 3.46 20.68
CA GLU A 17 9.61 2.51 21.25
C GLU A 17 10.85 2.34 20.36
N GLY A 18 10.92 3.01 19.21
CA GLY A 18 12.06 3.01 18.30
C GLY A 18 12.07 1.89 17.26
N GLU A 19 11.01 1.07 17.19
CA GLU A 19 10.87 0.04 16.16
C GLU A 19 10.28 0.63 14.87
N ASN A 20 10.71 0.15 13.70
CA ASN A 20 10.04 0.51 12.45
C ASN A 20 8.92 -0.50 12.18
N ILE A 21 7.70 0.02 12.05
CA ILE A 21 6.52 -0.77 11.74
C ILE A 21 6.21 -0.59 10.25
N ASP A 22 6.26 -1.70 9.52
CA ASP A 22 5.83 -1.75 8.11
C ASP A 22 4.30 -1.69 8.04
N ILE A 23 3.77 -0.62 7.46
CA ILE A 23 2.32 -0.37 7.33
C ILE A 23 1.82 -0.71 5.92
N VAL A 24 2.66 -0.48 4.90
CA VAL A 24 2.39 -0.90 3.53
C VAL A 24 3.57 -1.76 3.09
N ASP A 25 3.29 -2.98 2.62
CA ASP A 25 4.27 -3.87 2.01
C ASP A 25 3.60 -4.56 0.81
N VAL A 26 3.87 -4.04 -0.39
CA VAL A 26 3.23 -4.47 -1.64
C VAL A 26 4.29 -4.80 -2.67
N ASP A 27 4.41 -6.09 -3.00
CA ASP A 27 5.37 -6.57 -4.01
C ASP A 27 5.07 -6.00 -5.40
N ASN A 28 3.85 -6.17 -5.89
CA ASN A 28 3.45 -5.69 -7.22
C ASN A 28 1.95 -5.37 -7.24
N PHE A 29 1.59 -4.20 -7.77
CA PHE A 29 0.21 -3.82 -8.03
C PHE A 29 0.11 -3.07 -9.35
N THR A 30 -0.94 -3.36 -10.12
CA THR A 30 -1.23 -2.68 -11.38
C THR A 30 -2.70 -2.30 -11.45
N LEU A 31 -2.97 -1.14 -12.03
CA LEU A 31 -4.33 -0.71 -12.38
C LEU A 31 -4.36 -0.36 -13.87
N ALA A 32 -5.30 -0.94 -14.62
CA ALA A 32 -5.51 -0.63 -16.02
C ALA A 32 -6.21 0.72 -16.21
N SER A 33 -6.12 1.28 -17.42
CA SER A 33 -6.90 2.46 -17.78
C SER A 33 -8.39 2.14 -17.66
N SER A 34 -9.15 3.05 -17.06
CA SER A 34 -10.60 2.94 -16.84
C SER A 34 -11.02 1.80 -15.90
N GLU A 35 -10.08 1.18 -15.18
CA GLU A 35 -10.40 0.20 -14.13
C GLU A 35 -10.76 0.91 -12.81
N PHE A 36 -11.85 0.45 -12.19
CA PHE A 36 -12.26 0.90 -10.87
C PHE A 36 -12.02 -0.21 -9.84
N CYS A 37 -11.12 0.05 -8.89
CA CYS A 37 -10.72 -0.91 -7.86
C CYS A 37 -11.07 -0.36 -6.48
N GLY A 38 -11.76 -1.17 -5.65
CA GLY A 38 -12.07 -0.83 -4.27
C GLY A 38 -11.09 -1.46 -3.28
N MET A 39 -10.53 -0.65 -2.38
CA MET A 39 -9.64 -1.14 -1.32
C MET A 39 -10.45 -1.53 -0.07
N ARG A 40 -10.37 -2.81 0.33
CA ARG A 40 -11.06 -3.36 1.51
C ARG A 40 -10.02 -3.78 2.56
N GLY A 41 -10.39 -3.64 3.83
CA GLY A 41 -9.53 -4.02 4.96
C GLY A 41 -10.01 -3.37 6.24
N GLU A 42 -9.62 -3.94 7.37
CA GLU A 42 -9.96 -3.44 8.71
C GLU A 42 -9.45 -2.02 8.96
N SER A 43 -10.00 -1.33 9.96
CA SER A 43 -9.48 -0.03 10.38
C SER A 43 -8.01 -0.15 10.78
N GLY A 44 -7.16 0.79 10.35
CA GLY A 44 -5.72 0.75 10.64
C GLY A 44 -4.87 -0.09 9.69
N SER A 45 -5.43 -0.77 8.68
CA SER A 45 -4.68 -1.67 7.77
C SER A 45 -3.81 -0.97 6.70
N GLY A 46 -3.48 0.32 6.86
CA GLY A 46 -2.63 1.03 5.90
C GLY A 46 -3.29 1.51 4.58
N LYS A 47 -4.61 1.40 4.41
CA LYS A 47 -5.29 1.75 3.14
C LYS A 47 -5.15 3.22 2.70
N THR A 48 -5.07 4.14 3.65
CA THR A 48 -5.03 5.60 3.39
C THR A 48 -3.60 6.15 3.38
N THR A 49 -2.62 5.32 3.74
CA THR A 49 -1.21 5.67 3.85
C THR A 49 -0.53 5.61 2.49
#